data_AF-A0A9D6IAI3-F1
#
_entry.id   AF-A0A9D6IAI3-F1
#
_cell.length_a   1.000
_cell.length_b   1.000
_cell.length_c   1.000
_cell.angle_alpha   90.00
_cell.angle_beta   90.00
_cell.angle_gamma   90.00
#
_symmetry.space_group_name_H-M   'P 1'
#
loop_
_entity.id
_entity.type
_entity.pdbx_description
1 polymer ?
#
loop_
_entity_poly.entity_id
_entity_poly.type
_entity_poly.pdbx_seq_one_letter_code
_entity_poly.pdbx_strand_id
1 'polypeptide(L)'
;MADKNRTKYLLDEKDIPTKWYNIQADLKTPLPPVLHPGTGQPIGPQDLAPLFPMELIKQEVSRERWIEIPEEVRNVLRLWRPTPLIRARRLEKALGTPA
;
A
#
# COMPACT_ATOMS: atom_id res chain seq x y z
N MET A 1 -2.71 -1.44 32.76
CA MET A 1 -3.36 -0.20 32.27
C MET A 1 -2.49 0.40 31.18
N ALA A 2 -3.06 0.89 30.08
CA ALA A 2 -2.28 1.52 29.01
C ALA A 2 -1.64 2.83 29.51
N ASP A 3 -0.34 3.00 29.28
CA ASP A 3 0.37 4.24 29.60
C ASP A 3 -0.23 5.41 28.81
N LYS A 4 -0.89 6.33 29.53
CA LYS A 4 -1.53 7.53 28.95
C LYS A 4 -0.51 8.51 28.35
N ASN A 5 0.79 8.35 28.62
CA ASN A 5 1.85 9.20 28.07
C ASN A 5 2.58 8.54 26.89
N ARG A 6 2.22 7.30 26.52
CA ARG A 6 2.82 6.61 25.38
C ARG A 6 2.66 7.45 24.11
N THR A 7 3.77 7.66 23.43
CA THR A 7 3.88 8.50 22.23
C THR A 7 4.31 7.70 21.01
N LYS A 8 5.05 6.60 21.19
CA LYS A 8 5.56 5.76 20.11
C LYS A 8 4.96 4.35 20.19
N TYR A 9 4.47 3.88 19.06
CA TYR A 9 3.89 2.55 18.87
C TYR A 9 4.75 1.83 17.82
N LEU A 10 5.32 0.71 18.22
CA LEU A 10 6.16 -0.14 17.39
C LEU A 10 5.40 -1.41 17.08
N LEU A 11 5.54 -1.86 15.85
CA LEU A 11 5.14 -3.19 15.40
C LEU A 11 6.40 -4.06 15.34
N ASP A 12 6.30 -5.32 15.72
CA ASP A 12 7.41 -6.27 15.63
C ASP A 12 7.65 -6.64 14.16
N GLU A 13 8.91 -6.92 13.78
CA GLU A 13 9.26 -7.32 12.41
C GLU A 13 8.57 -8.62 11.97
N LYS A 14 8.29 -9.53 12.90
CA LYS A 14 7.54 -10.76 12.60
C LYS A 14 6.09 -10.48 12.18
N ASP A 15 5.55 -9.34 12.61
CA ASP A 15 4.17 -8.91 12.37
C ASP A 15 4.06 -8.01 11.12
N ILE A 16 5.14 -7.79 10.37
CA ILE A 16 5.09 -7.11 9.07
C ILE A 16 4.10 -7.86 8.16
N PRO A 17 3.15 -7.18 7.48
CA PRO A 17 2.21 -7.83 6.58
C PRO A 17 2.88 -8.72 5.53
N THR A 18 2.20 -9.80 5.13
CA THR A 18 2.68 -10.71 4.06
C THR A 18 2.03 -10.41 2.71
N LYS A 19 1.00 -9.55 2.67
CA LYS A 19 0.21 -9.25 1.47
C LYS A 19 0.03 -7.75 1.29
N TRP A 20 0.05 -7.29 0.05
CA TRP A 20 -0.49 -5.99 -0.33
C TRP A 20 -2.01 -6.06 -0.43
N TYR A 21 -2.66 -4.97 -0.05
CA TYR A 21 -4.10 -4.80 -0.21
C TYR A 21 -4.38 -3.99 -1.49
N ASN A 22 -5.26 -4.52 -2.34
CA ASN A 22 -5.70 -3.85 -3.56
C ASN A 22 -7.12 -3.29 -3.37
N ILE A 23 -7.22 -1.96 -3.31
CA ILE A 23 -8.49 -1.28 -3.13
C ILE A 23 -9.47 -1.49 -4.30
N GLN A 24 -8.99 -1.82 -5.51
CA GLN A 24 -9.86 -2.01 -6.68
C GLN A 24 -10.90 -3.13 -6.46
N ALA A 25 -10.59 -4.12 -5.61
CA ALA A 25 -11.52 -5.18 -5.27
C ALA A 25 -12.77 -4.69 -4.51
N ASP A 26 -12.69 -3.51 -3.87
CA ASP A 26 -13.73 -2.98 -2.98
C ASP A 26 -14.31 -1.65 -3.48
N LEU A 27 -13.90 -1.15 -4.64
CA LEU A 27 -14.50 0.04 -5.25
C LEU A 27 -15.93 -0.26 -5.74
N LYS A 28 -16.86 0.67 -5.48
CA LYS A 28 -18.26 0.55 -5.92
C LYS A 28 -18.41 0.48 -7.44
N THR A 29 -17.56 1.22 -8.14
CA THR A 29 -17.48 1.27 -9.60
C THR A 29 -16.04 1.06 -10.03
N PRO A 30 -15.79 0.31 -11.11
CA PRO A 30 -14.44 0.15 -11.64
C PRO A 30 -13.80 1.49 -11.99
N LEU A 31 -12.47 1.57 -11.88
CA LEU A 31 -11.73 2.71 -12.39
C LEU A 31 -11.88 2.77 -13.93
N PRO A 32 -11.93 3.98 -14.52
CA PRO A 32 -11.85 4.12 -15.98
C PRO A 32 -10.61 3.42 -16.53
N PRO A 33 -10.69 2.78 -17.71
CA PRO A 33 -9.53 2.17 -18.32
C PRO A 33 -8.49 3.22 -18.69
N VAL A 34 -7.22 2.87 -18.55
CA VAL A 34 -6.13 3.66 -19.13
C VAL A 34 -6.21 3.53 -20.65
N LEU A 35 -6.11 4.65 -21.37
CA LEU A 35 -6.23 4.68 -22.82
C LEU A 35 -4.85 4.80 -23.47
N HIS A 36 -4.64 4.08 -24.58
CA HIS A 36 -3.43 4.17 -25.37
C HIS A 36 -3.38 5.57 -26.05
N PRO A 37 -2.29 6.34 -25.89
CA PRO A 37 -2.26 7.73 -26.33
C PRO A 37 -2.38 7.90 -27.85
N GLY A 38 -2.00 6.89 -28.64
CA GLY A 38 -2.11 6.93 -30.09
C GLY A 38 -3.46 6.48 -30.65
N THR A 39 -4.17 5.57 -29.98
CA THR A 39 -5.41 4.97 -30.52
C THR A 39 -6.67 5.43 -29.77
N GLY A 40 -6.51 5.97 -28.57
CA GLY A 40 -7.61 6.34 -27.67
C GLY A 40 -8.40 5.13 -27.15
N GLN A 41 -7.95 3.90 -27.41
CA GLN A 41 -8.59 2.67 -26.95
C GLN A 41 -7.99 2.21 -25.62
N PRO A 42 -8.73 1.47 -24.78
CA PRO A 42 -8.19 0.85 -23.57
C PRO A 42 -6.89 0.06 -23.86
N ILE A 43 -5.88 0.26 -23.02
CA ILE A 43 -4.61 -0.49 -23.14
C ILE A 43 -4.80 -1.94 -22.73
N GLY A 44 -4.02 -2.84 -23.34
CA GLY A 44 -3.83 -4.21 -22.91
C GLY A 44 -2.43 -4.47 -22.35
N PRO A 45 -2.16 -5.69 -21.83
CA PRO A 45 -0.85 -6.06 -21.30
C PRO A 45 0.31 -5.89 -22.30
N GLN A 46 0.05 -6.04 -23.60
CA GLN A 46 1.07 -5.89 -24.65
C GLN A 46 1.53 -4.45 -24.82
N ASP A 47 0.66 -3.47 -24.54
CA ASP A 47 1.03 -2.05 -24.58
C ASP A 47 1.94 -1.67 -23.41
N LEU A 48 1.89 -2.45 -22.32
CA LEU A 48 2.68 -2.25 -21.10
C LEU A 48 3.98 -3.06 -21.09
N ALA A 49 4.06 -4.17 -21.82
CA ALA A 49 5.20 -5.08 -21.84
C ALA A 49 6.56 -4.42 -22.18
N PRO A 50 6.64 -3.40 -23.06
CA PRO A 50 7.89 -2.68 -23.32
C PRO A 50 8.34 -1.78 -22.14
N LEU A 51 7.44 -1.44 -21.22
CA LEU A 51 7.65 -0.46 -20.17
C LEU A 51 7.88 -1.11 -18.80
N PHE A 52 7.22 -2.24 -18.54
CA PHE A 52 7.17 -2.84 -17.21
C PHE A 52 7.45 -4.35 -17.24
N PRO A 53 8.08 -4.90 -16.18
CA PRO A 53 8.11 -6.33 -15.95
C PRO A 53 6.71 -6.94 -15.88
N MET A 54 6.57 -8.17 -16.37
CA MET A 54 5.28 -8.88 -16.43
C MET A 54 4.56 -8.97 -15.07
N GLU A 55 5.28 -9.13 -13.96
CA GLU A 55 4.66 -9.18 -12.64
C GLU A 55 4.02 -7.86 -12.22
N LEU A 56 4.59 -6.71 -12.61
CA LEU A 56 3.95 -5.41 -12.35
C LEU A 56 2.68 -5.25 -13.20
N ILE A 57 2.71 -5.72 -14.45
CA ILE A 57 1.56 -5.68 -15.36
C ILE A 57 0.41 -6.53 -14.80
N LYS A 58 0.71 -7.74 -14.30
CA LYS A 58 -0.29 -8.60 -13.66
C LYS A 58 -0.93 -7.94 -12.44
N GLN A 59 -0.14 -7.25 -11.62
CA GLN A 59 -0.67 -6.52 -10.46
C GLN A 59 -1.56 -5.34 -10.87
N GLU A 60 -1.17 -4.59 -11.89
CA GLU A 60 -1.93 -3.44 -12.41
C GLU A 60 -3.34 -3.82 -12.86
N VAL A 61 -3.48 -4.96 -13.55
CA VAL A 61 -4.77 -5.45 -14.04
C VAL A 61 -5.51 -6.37 -13.06
N SER A 62 -4.92 -6.65 -11.89
CA SER A 62 -5.51 -7.57 -10.92
C SER A 62 -6.74 -6.99 -10.24
N ARG A 63 -7.74 -7.85 -10.03
CA ARG A 63 -8.92 -7.56 -9.19
C ARG A 63 -8.94 -8.36 -7.89
N GLU A 64 -7.85 -9.06 -7.59
CA GLU A 64 -7.72 -9.77 -6.32
C GLU A 64 -7.53 -8.77 -5.18
N ARG A 65 -8.21 -8.99 -4.04
CA ARG A 65 -8.12 -8.11 -2.86
C ARG A 65 -6.74 -8.15 -2.20
N TRP A 66 -6.09 -9.30 -2.22
CA TRP A 66 -4.83 -9.55 -1.55
C TRP A 66 -3.80 -10.11 -2.53
N ILE A 67 -2.65 -9.43 -2.63
CA ILE A 67 -1.54 -9.85 -3.47
C ILE A 67 -0.38 -10.21 -2.56
N GLU A 68 0.15 -11.43 -2.66
CA GLU A 68 1.26 -11.86 -1.81
C GLU A 68 2.51 -11.01 -2.08
N ILE A 69 3.21 -10.62 -1.01
CA ILE A 69 4.50 -9.93 -1.12
C ILE A 69 5.57 -11.01 -1.30
N PRO A 70 6.35 -11.01 -2.39
CA PRO A 70 7.45 -11.95 -2.56
C PRO A 70 8.41 -11.89 -1.37
N GLU A 71 8.89 -13.04 -0.90
CA GLU A 71 9.68 -13.12 0.34
C GLU A 71 10.98 -12.32 0.21
N GLU A 72 11.59 -12.25 -0.97
CA GLU A 72 12.77 -11.42 -1.25
C GLU A 72 12.47 -9.93 -1.06
N VAL A 73 11.30 -9.47 -1.53
CA VAL A 73 10.86 -8.08 -1.35
C VAL A 73 10.60 -7.81 0.13
N ARG A 74 9.91 -8.72 0.83
CA ARG A 74 9.63 -8.60 2.26
C ARG A 74 10.91 -8.57 3.10
N ASN A 75 11.90 -9.39 2.75
CA ASN A 75 13.23 -9.40 3.36
C ASN A 75 13.95 -8.07 3.21
N VAL A 76 13.90 -7.45 2.02
CA VAL A 76 14.48 -6.12 1.81
C VAL A 76 13.74 -5.07 2.66
N LEU A 77 12.41 -5.12 2.69
CA LEU A 77 11.61 -4.16 3.48
C LEU A 77 11.90 -4.23 4.99
N ARG A 78 12.24 -5.40 5.54
CA ARG A 78 12.62 -5.58 6.96
C ARG A 78 13.79 -4.68 7.38
N LEU A 79 14.64 -4.21 6.46
CA LEU A 79 15.74 -3.30 6.77
C LEU A 79 15.29 -1.96 7.38
N TRP A 80 14.06 -1.51 7.08
CA TRP A 80 13.54 -0.22 7.57
C TRP A 80 12.04 -0.21 7.88
N ARG A 81 11.35 -1.33 7.68
CA ARG A 81 9.95 -1.55 8.09
C ARG A 81 9.92 -2.50 9.29
N PRO A 82 8.89 -2.40 10.14
CA PRO A 82 7.77 -1.47 10.08
C PRO A 82 8.14 -0.08 10.60
N THR A 83 7.55 0.96 10.02
CA THR A 83 7.73 2.33 10.52
C THR A 83 6.97 2.53 11.82
N PRO A 84 7.53 3.29 12.79
CA PRO A 84 6.82 3.59 14.02
C PRO A 84 5.59 4.46 13.76
N LEU A 85 4.50 4.19 14.46
CA LEU A 85 3.38 5.12 14.57
C LEU A 85 3.64 6.05 15.77
N ILE A 86 3.62 7.36 15.51
CA ILE A 86 3.86 8.39 16.53
C ILE A 86 2.58 9.17 16.78
N ARG A 87 2.16 9.27 18.04
CA ARG A 87 1.03 10.10 18.47
C ARG A 87 1.51 11.51 18.80
N ALA A 88 0.93 12.52 18.18
CA ALA A 88 1.39 13.91 18.27
C ALA A 88 0.85 14.66 19.51
N ARG A 89 1.13 14.19 20.72
CA ARG A 89 0.56 14.76 21.98
C ARG A 89 0.81 16.25 22.20
N ARG A 90 1.98 16.75 21.80
CA ARG A 90 2.32 18.18 21.93
C ARG A 90 1.47 19.03 20.98
N LEU A 91 1.18 18.50 19.79
CA LEU A 91 0.28 19.13 18.83
C LEU A 91 -1.16 19.10 19.36
N GLU A 92 -1.64 17.95 19.85
CA GLU A 92 -2.96 17.80 20.48
C GLU A 92 -3.18 18.86 21.59
N LYS A 93 -2.19 19.03 22.49
CA LYS A 93 -2.23 20.05 23.54
C LYS A 93 -2.25 21.48 22.99
N ALA A 94 -1.44 21.77 21.98
CA ALA A 94 -1.39 23.10 21.36
C ALA A 94 -2.70 23.47 20.66
N LEU A 95 -3.39 22.47 20.11
CA LEU A 95 -4.67 22.64 19.43
C LEU A 95 -5.88 22.58 20.39
N GLY A 96 -5.69 22.18 21.65
CA GLY A 96 -6.79 22.02 22.60
C GLY A 96 -7.80 20.92 22.21
N THR A 97 -7.37 19.91 21.45
CA THR A 97 -8.26 18.85 20.94
C THR A 97 -8.62 17.82 22.01
N PRO A 98 -9.81 17.19 21.94
CA PRO A 98 -10.22 16.12 22.87
C PRO A 98 -9.57 14.76 22.60
N ALA A 99 -8.74 14.65 21.55
CA ALA A 99 -8.07 13.42 21.12
C ALA A 99 -7.13 12.84 22.20
#